data_AF-E1YIU1-F1
#
_entry.id   AF-E1YIU1-F1
#
_cell.length_a   1.000
_cell.length_b   1.000
_cell.length_c   1.000
_cell.angle_alpha   90.00
_cell.angle_beta   90.00
_cell.angle_gamma   90.00
#
_symmetry.space_group_name_H-M   'P 1'
#
loop_
_entity.id
_entity.type
_entity.pdbx_description
1 polymer ?
#
loop_
_entity_poly.entity_id
_entity_poly.type
_entity_poly.pdbx_seq_one_letter_code
_entity_poly.pdbx_strand_id
1 'polypeptide(L)' 'MPPKYAVAQVVGYIKGKSAINIARNFAGCKKNFTGQHFWARGYHVSTVGRDEEAVRKYIKEREAEDQRIDQLQLFD' A
#
# COMPACT_ATOMS: atom_id res chain seq x y z
N MET A 1 6.79 -14.69 -3.08
CA MET A 1 6.99 -14.91 -1.63
C MET A 1 7.37 -16.38 -1.43
N PRO A 2 8.48 -16.71 -0.76
CA PRO A 2 8.84 -18.10 -0.53
C PRO A 2 7.72 -18.86 0.20
N PRO A 3 7.33 -20.07 -0.23
CA PRO A 3 6.21 -20.82 0.35
C PRO A 3 6.43 -21.23 1.82
N LYS A 4 7.67 -21.12 2.31
CA LYS A 4 8.03 -21.33 3.72
C LYS A 4 7.49 -20.25 4.68
N TYR A 5 7.07 -19.09 4.17
CA TYR A 5 6.53 -18.02 5.01
C TYR A 5 5.02 -17.92 4.86
N ALA A 6 4.32 -17.89 6.00
CA ALA A 6 2.89 -17.64 5.99
C ALA A 6 2.62 -16.18 5.58
N VAL A 7 1.66 -15.98 4.65
CA VAL A 7 1.24 -14.64 4.19
C VAL A 7 0.91 -13.74 5.37
N ALA A 8 0.18 -14.25 6.36
CA ALA A 8 -0.24 -13.52 7.56
C ALA A 8 0.96 -12.93 8.32
N GLN A 9 2.06 -13.68 8.43
CA GLN A 9 3.26 -13.23 9.14
C GLN A 9 3.94 -12.08 8.38
N VAL A 10 4.05 -12.20 7.06
CA VAL A 10 4.66 -11.18 6.22
C VAL A 10 3.84 -9.89 6.24
N VAL A 11 2.51 -10.00 6.05
CA VAL A 11 1.60 -8.85 6.08
C VAL A 11 1.58 -8.20 7.46
N GLY A 12 1.55 -8.99 8.53
CA GLY A 12 1.64 -8.47 9.91
C GLY A 12 2.93 -7.71 10.16
N TYR A 13 4.07 -8.26 9.72
CA TYR A 13 5.37 -7.59 9.83
C TYR A 13 5.41 -6.26 9.07
N ILE A 14 4.94 -6.24 7.83
CA ILE A 14 4.90 -5.04 6.99
C ILE A 14 4.01 -3.98 7.65
N LYS A 15 2.77 -4.32 8.01
CA LYS A 15 1.82 -3.39 8.65
C LYS A 15 2.36 -2.84 9.97
N GLY A 16 3.02 -3.67 10.77
CA GLY A 16 3.60 -3.25 12.05
C GLY A 16 4.80 -2.31 11.89
N LYS A 17 5.76 -2.64 11.02
CA LYS A 17 6.95 -1.81 10.80
C LYS A 17 6.60 -0.50 10.09
N SER A 18 5.71 -0.53 9.11
CA SER A 18 5.28 0.69 8.41
C SER A 18 4.50 1.62 9.34
N ALA A 19 3.62 1.10 10.20
CA ALA A 19 2.94 1.90 11.22
C ALA A 19 3.93 2.64 12.13
N ILE A 20 4.97 1.96 12.60
CA ILE A 20 6.03 2.57 13.44
C ILE A 20 6.82 3.62 12.64
N ASN A 21 7.10 3.35 11.36
CA ASN A 21 7.84 4.29 10.52
C ASN A 21 7.02 5.56 10.26
N ILE A 22 5.73 5.42 9.96
CA ILE A 22 4.82 6.53 9.72
C ILE A 22 4.66 7.39 10.98
N ALA A 23 4.44 6.73 12.12
CA ALA A 23 4.38 7.37 13.44
C ALA A 23 5.57 8.29 13.71
N ARG A 24 6.79 7.79 13.46
CA ARG A 24 8.03 8.49 13.80
C ARG A 24 8.36 9.61 12.84
N ASN A 25 8.17 9.39 11.54
CA ASN A 25 8.64 10.32 10.51
C ASN A 25 7.60 11.38 10.13
N PHE A 26 6.30 11.04 10.20
CA PHE A 26 5.23 11.92 9.69
C PHE A 26 4.30 12.43 10.79
N ALA A 27 4.08 11.67 11.87
CA ALA A 27 3.19 12.11 12.95
C ALA A 27 3.94 12.80 14.12
N GLY A 28 5.28 12.89 14.08
CA GLY A 28 6.08 13.52 15.13
C GLY A 28 6.06 12.78 16.49
N CYS A 29 5.36 11.66 16.59
CA CYS A 29 5.23 10.87 17.82
C CYS A 29 6.44 9.93 17.97
N LYS A 30 7.43 10.35 18.75
CA LYS A 30 8.66 9.56 19.01
C LYS A 30 8.46 8.37 19.97
N LYS A 31 7.44 8.40 20.84
CA LYS A 31 7.16 7.36 21.87
C LYS A 31 5.65 7.22 22.14
N ASN A 32 5.25 6.05 22.66
CA ASN A 32 3.91 5.68 23.16
C ASN A 32 2.78 5.84 22.14
N PHE A 33 2.75 4.92 21.17
CA PHE A 33 1.80 4.90 20.07
C PHE A 33 0.50 4.15 20.42
N THR A 34 -0.12 4.49 21.53
CA THR A 34 -1.37 3.86 22.01
C THR A 34 -2.59 4.57 21.40
N GLY A 35 -3.42 3.83 20.66
CA GLY A 35 -4.72 4.30 20.16
C GLY A 35 -4.79 4.73 18.70
N GLN A 36 -3.67 4.77 17.96
CA GLN A 36 -3.67 5.12 16.54
C GLN A 36 -3.51 3.87 15.66
N HIS A 37 -4.51 3.62 14.80
CA HIS A 37 -4.53 2.51 13.84
C HIS A 37 -4.29 3.02 12.43
N PHE A 38 -3.10 2.81 11.88
CA PHE A 38 -2.79 3.18 10.49
C PHE A 38 -3.37 2.22 9.45
N TRP A 39 -3.65 0.99 9.85
CA TRP A 39 -4.13 -0.04 8.94
C TRP A 39 -5.39 -0.69 9.51
N ALA A 40 -6.31 -1.06 8.63
CA ALA A 40 -7.47 -1.88 8.99
C ALA A 40 -7.02 -3.24 9.54
N ARG A 41 -7.86 -3.90 10.36
CA ARG A 41 -7.54 -5.22 10.93
C ARG A 41 -7.34 -6.30 9.86
N GLY A 42 -8.11 -6.25 8.78
CA GLY A 42 -8.06 -7.21 7.68
C GLY A 42 -6.88 -7.02 6.73
N TYR A 43 -6.70 -8.00 5.86
CA TYR A 43 -5.87 -7.93 4.66
C TYR A 43 -6.48 -8.85 3.59
N HIS A 44 -6.36 -8.46 2.32
CA HIS A 44 -6.74 -9.29 1.19
C HIS A 44 -5.46 -9.79 0.50
N VAL A 45 -5.43 -11.06 0.12
CA VAL A 45 -4.32 -11.64 -0.63
C VAL A 45 -4.85 -12.39 -1.84
N SER A 46 -4.30 -12.08 -3.00
CA SER A 46 -4.48 -12.84 -4.23
C SER A 46 -3.11 -13.32 -4.70
N THR A 47 -3.03 -14.58 -5.13
CA THR A 47 -1.82 -15.13 -5.74
C THR A 47 -1.72 -14.62 -7.17
N VAL A 48 -0.86 -13.64 -7.42
CA VAL A 48 -0.50 -13.24 -8.78
C VAL A 48 0.55 -14.20 -9.32
N GLY A 49 0.16 -14.99 -10.31
CA GLY A 49 1.06 -15.83 -11.11
C GLY A 49 0.70 -15.87 -12.59
N ARG A 50 -0.46 -15.32 -12.99
CA ARG A 50 -0.92 -15.18 -14.39
C ARG A 50 -1.33 -13.75 -14.76
N ASP A 51 -1.86 -12.97 -13.80
CA ASP A 51 -2.43 -11.63 -14.06
C ASP A 51 -1.46 -10.46 -13.86
N GLU A 52 -0.16 -10.70 -13.71
CA GLU A 52 0.81 -9.60 -13.49
C GLU A 52 0.86 -8.64 -14.69
N GLU A 53 0.73 -9.17 -15.92
CA GLU A 53 0.62 -8.34 -17.13
C GLU A 53 -0.67 -7.53 -17.15
N ALA A 54 -1.80 -8.13 -16.75
CA ALA A 54 -3.10 -7.45 -16.71
C ALA A 54 -3.13 -6.35 -15.63
N VAL A 55 -2.58 -6.61 -14.45
CA VAL A 55 -2.48 -5.62 -13.36
C VAL A 55 -1.49 -4.51 -13.73
N ARG A 56 -0.34 -4.85 -14.33
CA ARG A 56 0.64 -3.86 -14.83
C ARG A 56 0.03 -2.97 -15.92
N LYS A 57 -0.74 -3.56 -16.84
CA LYS A 57 -1.47 -2.83 -17.88
C LYS A 57 -2.54 -1.91 -17.27
N TYR A 58 -3.33 -2.41 -16.31
CA TYR A 58 -4.35 -1.63 -15.62
C TYR A 58 -3.78 -0.42 -14.87
N ILE A 59 -2.66 -0.59 -14.15
CA ILE A 59 -2.00 0.52 -13.44
C ILE A 59 -1.47 1.55 -14.44
N LYS A 60 -0.85 1.11 -15.54
CA LYS A 60 -0.31 2.00 -16.57
C LYS A 60 -1.41 2.80 -17.29
N GLU A 61 -2.54 2.17 -17.57
CA GLU A 61 -3.70 2.83 -18.18
C GLU A 61 -4.34 3.82 -17.21
N ARG A 62 -4.41 3.49 -15.92
CA ARG A 62 -4.90 4.41 -14.89
C ARG A 62 -3.98 5.62 -14.67
N GLU A 63 -2.67 5.43 -14.63
CA GLU A 63 -1.71 6.55 -14.51
C GLU A 63 -1.77 7.50 -15.71
N ALA A 64 -2.00 6.96 -16.93
CA ALA A 64 -2.16 7.79 -18.13
C ALA A 64 -3.50 8.55 -18.13
N GLU A 65 -4.58 7.93 -17.65
CA GLU A 65 -5.88 8.58 -17.50
C GLU A 65 -5.83 9.69 -16.44
N ASP A 66 -5.22 9.44 -15.28
CA ASP A 66 -5.03 10.44 -14.21
C ASP A 66 -4.15 11.60 -14.70
N GLN A 67 -3.05 11.35 -15.42
CA GLN A 67 -2.23 12.41 -16.02
C GLN A 67 -3.02 13.27 -17.02
N ARG A 68 -3.93 12.66 -17.78
CA ARG A 68 -4.77 13.38 -18.74
C ARG A 68 -5.81 14.24 -18.02
N ILE A 69 -6.40 13.73 -16.94
CA ILE A 69 -7.36 14.47 -16.12
C ILE A 69 -6.67 15.64 -15.42
N ASP A 70 -5.49 15.43 -14.82
CA ASP A 70 -4.70 16.49 -14.20
C ASP A 70 -4.28 17.56 -15.22
N GLN A 71 -3.95 17.16 -16.46
CA GLN A 71 -3.60 18.10 -17.53
C GLN A 71 -4.82 18.91 -18.03
N LEU A 72 -6.03 18.33 -18.00
CA LEU A 72 -7.28 19.04 -18.31
C LEU A 72 -7.67 20.04 -17.21
N GLN A 73 -7.45 19.70 -15.94
CA GLN A 73 -7.75 20.59 -14.80
C GLN A 73 -6.78 21.76 -14.65
N LEU A 74 -5.61 21.73 -15.30
CA LEU A 74 -4.63 22.82 -15.29
C LEU A 74 -4.96 23.98 -16.25
N PHE A 75 -5.97 23.83 -17.10
CA PHE A 75 -6.40 24.83 -18.08
C PHE A 75 -7.77 25.47 -17.78
N ASP A 76 -8.36 25.18 -16.60
CA ASP A 76 -9.52 25.90 -16.04
C ASP A 76 -9.08 26.91 -14.96
#